data_AF-A0A975TWM8-F1
#
_entry.id   AF-A0A975TWM8-F1
#
_cell.length_a   1.000
_cell.length_b   1.000
_cell.length_c   1.000
_cell.angle_alpha   90.00
_cell.angle_beta   90.00
_cell.angle_gamma   90.00
#
_symmetry.space_group_name_H-M   'P 1'
#
loop_
_entity.id
_entity.type
_entity.pdbx_description
1 polymer ?
#
loop_
_entity_poly.entity_id
_entity_poly.type
_entity_poly.pdbx_seq_one_letter_code
_entity_poly.pdbx_strand_id
1 'polypeptide(L)'
;MKSTLSVALCLSATQLAASEPVRLCNVASYGNGSPVVEIVLADDRVIVGLGQEDGGGDLVTLREPGRFVQTWARLSPGLAGLPMTMDTMPGADTLFDMLDVRFADGTGGRWVGTGPDNPIFEVIAAFGMNDTREFFDRTLVQVDADHPIFADPCGDWP
;
A
#
# COMPACT_ATOMS: atom_id res chain seq x y z
N MET A 1 -21.59 -19.98 2.57
CA MET A 1 -20.16 -19.69 2.79
C MET A 1 -20.03 -19.05 4.16
N LYS A 2 -19.04 -19.47 4.97
CA LYS A 2 -18.81 -18.93 6.31
C LYS A 2 -18.53 -17.43 6.18
N SER A 3 -19.41 -16.61 6.74
CA SER A 3 -19.10 -15.21 7.05
C SER A 3 -18.07 -15.26 8.17
N THR A 4 -16.79 -15.18 7.81
CA THR A 4 -15.74 -14.85 8.77
C THR A 4 -16.05 -13.43 9.22
N LEU A 5 -16.37 -13.23 10.49
CA LEU A 5 -16.42 -11.89 11.06
C LEU A 5 -15.02 -11.28 10.84
N SER A 6 -14.90 -10.39 9.85
CA SER A 6 -13.73 -9.51 9.75
C SER A 6 -13.80 -8.57 10.96
N VAL A 7 -12.98 -8.87 11.97
CA VAL A 7 -12.88 -8.00 13.14
C VAL A 7 -11.90 -6.90 12.77
N ALA A 8 -12.43 -5.68 12.63
CA ALA A 8 -11.58 -4.50 12.59
C ALA A 8 -10.89 -4.33 13.95
N LEU A 9 -9.57 -4.19 13.94
CA LEU A 9 -8.73 -3.97 15.10
C LEU A 9 -8.23 -2.52 15.10
N CYS A 10 -8.24 -1.85 16.25
CA CYS A 10 -7.58 -0.55 16.40
C CYS A 10 -6.27 -0.76 17.16
N LEU A 11 -5.14 -0.44 16.53
CA LEU A 11 -3.83 -0.50 17.20
C LEU A 11 -3.52 0.84 17.84
N SER A 12 -3.08 0.82 19.11
CA SER A 12 -2.55 2.00 19.78
C SER A 12 -1.20 2.42 19.19
N ALA A 13 -0.79 3.66 19.43
CA ALA A 13 0.54 4.15 19.05
C ALA A 13 1.67 3.27 19.62
N THR A 14 1.52 2.77 20.85
CA THR A 14 2.50 1.85 21.46
C THR A 14 2.56 0.51 20.73
N GLN A 15 1.42 -0.05 20.31
CA GLN A 15 1.38 -1.29 19.54
C GLN A 15 2.01 -1.10 18.16
N LEU A 16 1.76 0.03 17.49
CA LEU A 16 2.38 0.36 16.21
C LEU A 16 3.88 0.65 16.32
N ALA A 17 4.33 1.26 17.41
CA ALA A 17 5.76 1.50 17.65
C ALA A 17 6.52 0.21 17.97
N ALA A 18 5.83 -0.78 18.56
CA ALA A 18 6.38 -2.09 18.87
C ALA A 18 6.21 -3.09 17.71
N SER A 19 5.52 -2.73 16.63
CA SER A 19 5.38 -3.60 15.47
C SER A 19 6.67 -3.58 14.64
N GLU A 20 6.96 -4.70 14.01
CA GLU A 20 8.13 -4.87 13.13
C GLU A 20 7.65 -4.99 11.68
N PRO A 21 7.20 -3.90 11.03
CA PRO A 21 6.76 -3.99 9.64
C PRO A 21 7.97 -4.28 8.75
N VAL A 22 7.76 -5.09 7.72
CA VAL A 22 8.78 -5.48 6.73
C VAL A 22 8.42 -5.12 5.29
N ARG A 23 7.13 -4.87 5.03
CA ARG A 23 6.59 -4.38 3.75
C ARG A 23 5.47 -3.39 4.03
N LEU A 24 5.52 -2.27 3.33
CA LEU A 24 4.43 -1.29 3.24
C LEU A 24 3.98 -1.27 1.78
N CYS A 25 2.70 -1.51 1.53
CA CYS A 25 2.12 -1.54 0.19
C CYS A 25 0.96 -0.54 0.14
N ASN A 26 1.12 0.52 -0.64
CA ASN A 26 0.09 1.50 -0.91
C ASN A 26 -0.58 1.18 -2.26
N VAL A 27 -1.90 1.21 -2.29
CA VAL A 27 -2.70 1.06 -3.50
C VAL A 27 -3.73 2.18 -3.55
N ALA A 28 -3.66 3.00 -4.60
CA ALA A 28 -4.66 3.99 -4.93
C ALA A 28 -5.44 3.51 -6.16
N SER A 29 -6.75 3.29 -6.00
CA SER A 29 -7.65 2.90 -7.09
C SER A 29 -8.37 4.13 -7.65
N TYR A 30 -8.13 4.43 -8.92
CA TYR A 30 -8.87 5.43 -9.68
C TYR A 30 -9.99 4.74 -10.47
N GLY A 31 -11.16 5.37 -10.55
CA GLY A 31 -12.41 4.76 -11.05
C GLY A 31 -12.43 4.47 -12.55
N ASN A 32 -11.27 4.57 -13.20
CA ASN A 32 -10.98 4.23 -14.58
C ASN A 32 -10.18 2.91 -14.68
N GLY A 33 -10.07 2.13 -13.61
CA GLY A 33 -9.35 0.85 -13.62
C GLY A 33 -7.82 0.96 -13.67
N SER A 34 -7.25 2.16 -13.50
CA SER A 34 -5.81 2.40 -13.52
C SER A 34 -5.25 2.53 -12.09
N PRO A 35 -4.92 1.45 -11.35
CA PRO A 35 -4.40 1.59 -10.00
C PRO A 35 -2.97 2.16 -10.00
N VAL A 36 -2.62 2.93 -8.97
CA VAL A 36 -1.22 3.22 -8.63
C VAL A 36 -0.84 2.40 -7.42
N VAL A 37 0.27 1.68 -7.53
CA VAL A 37 0.80 0.80 -6.50
C VAL A 37 2.19 1.27 -6.14
N GLU A 38 2.48 1.42 -4.84
CA GLU A 38 3.83 1.69 -4.32
C GLU A 38 4.13 0.73 -3.18
N ILE A 39 5.19 -0.07 -3.33
CA ILE A 39 5.66 -1.01 -2.32
C ILE A 39 7.02 -0.55 -1.82
N VAL A 40 7.16 -0.41 -0.52
CA VAL A 40 8.43 -0.10 0.14
C VAL A 40 8.79 -1.27 1.06
N LEU A 41 9.97 -1.85 0.83
CA LEU A 41 10.48 -3.01 1.56
C LEU A 41 11.55 -2.58 2.57
N ALA A 42 11.65 -3.32 3.68
CA ALA A 42 12.65 -3.06 4.72
C ALA A 42 14.11 -3.26 4.25
N ASP A 43 14.32 -3.87 3.08
CA ASP A 43 15.63 -4.03 2.42
C ASP A 43 15.96 -2.91 1.40
N ASP A 44 15.30 -1.76 1.57
CA ASP A 44 15.42 -0.53 0.79
C ASP A 44 14.94 -0.61 -0.67
N ARG A 45 14.32 -1.72 -1.10
CA ARG A 45 13.67 -1.78 -2.42
C ARG A 45 12.36 -0.98 -2.41
N VAL A 46 12.15 -0.23 -3.49
CA VAL A 46 10.88 0.45 -3.79
C VAL A 46 10.38 -0.04 -5.13
N ILE A 47 9.11 -0.43 -5.21
CA ILE A 47 8.48 -0.91 -6.44
C ILE A 47 7.27 -0.03 -6.70
N VAL A 48 7.18 0.52 -7.91
CA VAL A 48 6.05 1.37 -8.30
C VAL A 48 5.40 0.80 -9.55
N GLY A 49 4.10 0.55 -9.48
CA GLY A 49 3.25 0.17 -10.61
C GLY A 49 2.28 1.30 -10.95
N LEU A 50 2.21 1.65 -12.23
CA LEU A 50 1.26 2.61 -12.79
C LEU A 50 0.35 1.87 -13.76
N GLY A 51 -0.83 1.48 -13.31
CA GLY A 51 -1.80 0.73 -14.08
C GLY A 51 -2.41 1.56 -15.21
N GLN A 52 -2.85 0.88 -16.27
CA GLN A 52 -3.58 1.46 -17.39
C GLN A 52 -5.02 0.91 -17.44
N GLU A 53 -5.94 1.67 -18.04
CA GLU A 53 -7.38 1.35 -18.13
C GLU A 53 -7.64 0.00 -18.83
N ASP A 54 -6.89 -0.31 -19.88
CA ASP A 54 -7.01 -1.57 -20.64
C ASP A 54 -6.23 -2.74 -19.99
N GLY A 55 -5.66 -2.52 -18.81
CA GLY A 55 -4.84 -3.48 -18.06
C GLY A 55 -3.34 -3.33 -18.30
N GLY A 56 -2.55 -3.97 -17.44
CA GLY A 56 -1.10 -3.85 -17.42
C GLY A 56 -0.66 -2.46 -17.00
N GLY A 57 0.55 -2.09 -17.37
CA GLY A 57 1.06 -0.75 -17.12
C GLY A 57 2.57 -0.66 -17.03
N ASP A 58 3.02 0.42 -16.41
CA ASP A 58 4.44 0.69 -16.22
C ASP A 58 4.88 0.27 -14.82
N LEU A 59 6.05 -0.37 -14.75
CA LEU A 59 6.69 -0.81 -13.52
C LEU A 59 8.08 -0.19 -13.40
N VAL A 60 8.45 0.26 -12.20
CA VAL A 60 9.84 0.57 -11.87
C VAL A 60 10.22 -0.04 -10.54
N THR A 61 11.47 -0.51 -10.45
CA THR A 61 12.08 -0.96 -9.20
C THR A 61 13.30 -0.10 -8.92
N LEU A 62 13.35 0.45 -7.71
CA LEU A 62 14.37 1.36 -7.24
C LEU A 62 14.99 0.84 -5.94
N ARG A 63 16.11 1.44 -5.54
CA ARG A 63 16.67 1.31 -4.20
C ARG A 63 16.78 2.69 -3.57
N GLU A 64 16.11 2.87 -2.44
CA GLU A 64 16.08 4.13 -1.71
C GLU A 64 16.42 3.88 -0.22
N PRO A 65 17.72 3.94 0.15
CA PRO A 65 18.16 3.68 1.51
C PRO A 65 17.43 4.53 2.55
N GLY A 66 16.80 3.87 3.53
CA GLY A 66 16.08 4.52 4.63
C GLY A 66 14.67 5.00 4.28
N ARG A 67 14.21 4.83 3.04
CA ARG A 67 12.82 5.16 2.63
C ARG A 67 11.80 4.46 3.51
N PHE A 68 12.01 3.18 3.79
CA PHE A 68 11.11 2.39 4.63
C PHE A 68 10.88 3.00 6.02
N VAL A 69 11.98 3.25 6.74
CA VAL A 69 11.94 3.80 8.11
C VAL A 69 11.27 5.18 8.11
N GLN A 70 11.59 6.03 7.13
CA GLN A 70 10.98 7.35 7.01
C GLN A 70 9.48 7.28 6.70
N THR A 71 9.07 6.40 5.79
CA THR A 71 7.66 6.18 5.46
C THR A 71 6.88 5.68 6.67
N TRP A 72 7.40 4.67 7.39
CA TRP A 72 6.74 4.18 8.60
C TRP A 72 6.64 5.24 9.71
N ALA A 73 7.68 6.05 9.90
CA ALA A 73 7.69 7.15 10.87
C ALA A 73 6.63 8.23 10.57
N ARG A 74 6.29 8.46 9.29
CA ARG A 74 5.20 9.37 8.89
C ARG A 74 3.82 8.76 9.08
N LEU A 75 3.66 7.49 8.73
CA LEU A 75 2.36 6.81 8.75
C LEU A 75 1.90 6.41 10.16
N SER A 76 2.78 5.74 10.91
CA SER A 76 2.41 5.08 12.16
C SER A 76 1.73 5.97 13.20
N PRO A 77 2.08 7.27 13.39
CA PRO A 77 1.36 8.13 14.31
C PRO A 77 -0.09 8.39 13.87
N GLY A 78 -0.32 8.52 12.56
CA GLY A 78 -1.65 8.79 12.00
C GLY A 78 -2.56 7.56 12.00
N LEU A 79 -1.98 6.35 11.90
CA LEU A 79 -2.73 5.09 11.92
C LEU A 79 -3.21 4.71 13.32
N ALA A 80 -2.66 5.32 14.37
CA ALA A 80 -2.99 4.98 15.75
C ALA A 80 -4.48 5.22 16.04
N GLY A 81 -5.16 4.16 16.49
CA GLY A 81 -6.60 4.18 16.80
C GLY A 81 -7.51 4.06 15.58
N LEU A 82 -6.98 4.14 14.35
CA LEU A 82 -7.77 3.92 13.13
C LEU A 82 -8.04 2.43 12.91
N PRO A 83 -9.22 2.08 12.37
CA PRO A 83 -9.61 0.69 12.15
C PRO A 83 -8.72 0.03 11.09
N MET A 84 -8.11 -1.09 11.47
CA MET A 84 -7.32 -1.98 10.63
C MET A 84 -8.12 -3.26 10.37
N THR A 85 -8.25 -3.68 9.12
CA THR A 85 -8.86 -4.97 8.74
C THR A 85 -7.79 -6.00 8.39
N MET A 86 -8.04 -7.27 8.72
CA MET A 86 -7.17 -8.39 8.35
C MET A 86 -7.58 -9.00 7.01
N ASP A 87 -8.84 -8.84 6.59
CA ASP A 87 -9.42 -9.49 5.42
C ASP A 87 -10.00 -8.50 4.39
N THR A 88 -9.84 -8.90 3.12
CA THR A 88 -10.35 -8.35 1.85
C THR A 88 -9.85 -6.98 1.38
N MET A 89 -9.40 -6.93 0.11
CA MET A 89 -9.36 -5.71 -0.70
C MET A 89 -10.81 -5.32 -1.06
N PRO A 90 -11.15 -4.03 -1.15
CA PRO A 90 -12.38 -3.60 -1.81
C PRO A 90 -12.44 -4.18 -3.23
N GLY A 91 -13.66 -4.42 -3.73
CA GLY A 91 -13.82 -4.87 -5.12
C GLY A 91 -13.25 -3.84 -6.10
N ALA A 92 -12.86 -4.30 -7.29
CA ALA A 92 -12.22 -3.49 -8.34
C ALA A 92 -12.97 -2.18 -8.69
N ASP A 93 -14.29 -2.16 -8.49
CA ASP A 93 -15.14 -0.99 -8.79
C ASP A 93 -15.18 0.06 -7.66
N THR A 94 -14.46 -0.15 -6.56
CA THR A 94 -14.45 0.78 -5.43
C THR A 94 -13.28 1.74 -5.55
N LEU A 95 -13.56 3.05 -5.44
CA LEU A 95 -12.53 4.06 -5.23
C LEU A 95 -12.01 3.95 -3.80
N PHE A 96 -10.71 3.70 -3.66
CA PHE A 96 -10.09 3.61 -2.35
C PHE A 96 -8.60 3.97 -2.40
N ASP A 97 -8.11 4.42 -1.25
CA ASP A 97 -6.70 4.36 -0.90
C ASP A 97 -6.51 3.29 0.17
N MET A 98 -5.53 2.41 -0.02
CA MET A 98 -5.25 1.30 0.88
C MET A 98 -3.79 1.27 1.24
N LEU A 99 -3.53 1.11 2.54
CA LEU A 99 -2.24 0.69 3.06
C LEU A 99 -2.34 -0.75 3.55
N ASP A 100 -1.62 -1.68 2.93
CA ASP A 100 -1.36 -3.03 3.42
C ASP A 100 0.04 -3.07 4.06
N VAL A 101 0.12 -3.60 5.27
CA VAL A 101 1.38 -3.75 6.02
C VAL A 101 1.58 -5.23 6.32
N ARG A 102 2.78 -5.73 6.04
CA ARG A 102 3.25 -7.04 6.52
C ARG A 102 4.23 -6.87 7.66
N PHE A 103 4.06 -7.65 8.70
CA PHE A 103 4.91 -7.68 9.88
C PHE A 103 5.86 -8.88 9.85
N ALA A 104 6.98 -8.78 10.57
CA ALA A 104 8.03 -9.79 10.61
C ALA A 104 7.55 -11.16 11.16
N ASP A 105 6.48 -11.17 11.96
CA ASP A 105 5.85 -12.38 12.47
C ASP A 105 4.95 -13.11 11.44
N GLY A 106 4.89 -12.58 10.20
CA GLY A 106 4.07 -13.12 9.10
C GLY A 106 2.62 -12.66 9.12
N THR A 107 2.21 -11.87 10.11
CA THR A 107 0.88 -11.25 10.11
C THR A 107 0.83 -10.06 9.14
N GLY A 108 -0.38 -9.67 8.75
CA GLY A 108 -0.59 -8.48 7.94
C GLY A 108 -1.88 -7.78 8.29
N GLY A 109 -1.97 -6.49 8.01
CA GLY A 109 -3.14 -5.67 8.29
C GLY A 109 -3.30 -4.56 7.27
N ARG A 110 -4.54 -4.12 7.09
CA ARG A 110 -4.90 -3.11 6.09
C ARG A 110 -5.65 -1.95 6.70
N TRP A 111 -5.31 -0.74 6.28
CA TRP A 111 -6.13 0.45 6.45
C TRP A 111 -6.70 0.84 5.09
N VAL A 112 -8.02 0.95 5.01
CA VAL A 112 -8.73 1.25 3.76
C VAL A 112 -9.54 2.53 3.93
N GLY A 113 -9.17 3.56 3.17
CA GLY A 113 -9.93 4.77 3.01
C GLY A 113 -10.89 4.64 1.83
N THR A 114 -12.19 4.81 2.05
CA THR A 114 -13.19 4.99 0.98
C THR A 114 -13.89 6.34 1.12
N GLY A 115 -13.79 7.18 0.09
CA GLY A 115 -14.34 8.55 0.08
C GLY A 115 -13.46 9.59 0.79
N PRO A 116 -13.49 10.87 0.35
CA PRO A 116 -12.53 11.90 0.75
C PRO A 116 -12.59 12.30 2.23
N ASP A 117 -13.70 12.03 2.93
CA ASP A 117 -13.87 12.38 4.35
C ASP A 117 -13.34 11.29 5.31
N ASN A 118 -12.77 10.20 4.79
CA ASN A 118 -12.25 9.13 5.63
C ASN A 118 -10.84 9.48 6.14
N PRO A 119 -10.60 9.48 7.48
CA PRO A 119 -9.32 9.90 8.08
C PRO A 119 -8.11 9.08 7.62
N ILE A 120 -8.33 7.88 7.06
CA ILE A 120 -7.27 7.04 6.50
C ILE A 120 -6.64 7.69 5.25
N PHE A 121 -7.40 8.44 4.44
CA PHE A 121 -6.86 9.12 3.25
C PHE A 121 -5.74 10.10 3.61
N GLU A 122 -5.97 10.95 4.60
CA GLU A 122 -4.99 11.96 5.03
C GLU A 122 -3.69 11.30 5.50
N VAL A 123 -3.79 10.15 6.16
CA VAL A 123 -2.62 9.38 6.62
C VAL A 123 -1.92 8.74 5.43
N ILE A 124 -2.64 8.09 4.52
CA ILE A 124 -2.05 7.42 3.34
C ILE A 124 -1.40 8.43 2.39
N ALA A 125 -1.89 9.68 2.31
CA ALA A 125 -1.21 10.74 1.56
C ALA A 125 0.24 10.95 2.03
N ALA A 126 0.55 10.67 3.30
CA ALA A 126 1.91 10.74 3.86
C ALA A 126 2.80 9.53 3.52
N PHE A 127 2.27 8.50 2.86
CA PHE A 127 3.01 7.31 2.43
C PHE A 127 4.21 7.69 1.56
N GLY A 128 4.00 8.61 0.61
CA GLY A 128 5.14 9.20 -0.09
C GLY A 128 4.90 9.74 -1.49
N MET A 129 3.72 10.31 -1.77
CA MET A 129 3.61 11.16 -2.96
C MET A 129 4.25 12.51 -2.66
N ASN A 130 5.52 12.67 -3.02
CA ASN A 130 6.05 14.01 -3.30
C ASN A 130 5.32 14.52 -4.55
N ASP A 131 4.80 15.74 -4.48
CA ASP A 131 4.02 16.39 -5.56
C ASP A 131 4.73 16.41 -6.93
N THR A 132 6.03 16.09 -7.00
CA THR A 132 6.89 16.24 -8.18
C THR A 132 7.33 14.94 -8.86
N ARG A 133 7.07 13.74 -8.29
CA ARG A 133 7.41 12.41 -8.87
C ARG A 133 8.71 12.40 -9.71
N GLU A 134 9.84 12.77 -9.12
CA GLU A 134 11.14 12.65 -9.80
C GLU A 134 11.79 11.31 -9.45
N PHE A 135 11.62 10.31 -10.32
CA PHE A 135 12.38 9.06 -10.23
C PHE A 135 13.79 9.29 -10.80
N PHE A 136 14.82 9.06 -9.97
CA PHE A 136 16.23 9.27 -10.35
C PHE A 136 16.76 8.20 -11.31
N ASP A 137 16.07 7.06 -11.44
CA ASP A 137 16.38 5.98 -12.38
C ASP A 137 15.11 5.64 -13.19
N ARG A 138 15.05 6.09 -14.45
CA ARG A 138 13.81 6.19 -15.24
C ARG A 138 13.54 5.02 -16.18
N THR A 139 14.01 3.82 -15.86
CA THR A 139 13.68 2.66 -16.72
C THR A 139 12.33 2.09 -16.30
N LEU A 140 11.25 2.65 -16.86
CA LEU A 140 9.93 2.05 -16.79
C LEU A 140 9.92 0.78 -17.65
N VAL A 141 9.47 -0.32 -17.09
CA VAL A 141 9.27 -1.60 -17.76
C VAL A 141 7.77 -1.78 -17.96
N GLN A 142 7.35 -1.99 -19.21
CA GLN A 142 5.96 -2.35 -19.48
C GLN A 142 5.70 -3.78 -19.03
N VAL A 143 4.61 -3.98 -18.30
CA VAL A 143 4.17 -5.29 -17.82
C VAL A 143 2.71 -5.54 -18.17
N ASP A 144 2.37 -6.81 -18.38
CA ASP A 144 1.03 -7.25 -18.74
C ASP A 144 0.05 -7.16 -17.56
N ALA A 145 -1.24 -7.28 -17.84
CA ALA A 145 -2.32 -7.15 -16.85
C ALA A 145 -2.31 -8.22 -15.76
N ASP A 146 -1.72 -9.39 -16.05
CA ASP A 146 -1.55 -10.49 -15.10
C ASP A 146 -0.28 -10.37 -14.26
N HIS A 147 0.53 -9.32 -14.45
CA HIS A 147 1.70 -9.08 -13.62
C HIS A 147 1.27 -8.95 -12.14
N PRO A 148 2.00 -9.58 -11.20
CA PRO A 148 1.62 -9.58 -9.78
C PRO A 148 1.40 -8.18 -9.17
N ILE A 149 2.14 -7.18 -9.65
CA ILE A 149 1.94 -5.77 -9.23
C ILE A 149 0.51 -5.26 -9.43
N PHE A 150 -0.26 -5.81 -10.37
CA PHE A 150 -1.65 -5.42 -10.64
C PHE A 150 -2.67 -6.50 -10.27
N ALA A 151 -2.31 -7.78 -10.36
CA ALA A 151 -3.19 -8.89 -10.01
C ALA A 151 -3.26 -9.16 -8.49
N ASP A 152 -2.15 -8.97 -7.78
CA ASP A 152 -2.04 -9.14 -6.32
C ASP A 152 -0.95 -8.20 -5.75
N PRO A 153 -1.16 -6.87 -5.79
CA PRO A 153 -0.11 -5.86 -5.52
C PRO A 153 0.60 -6.08 -4.19
N CYS A 154 -0.15 -6.42 -3.14
CA CYS A 154 0.36 -6.61 -1.78
C CYS A 154 0.56 -8.09 -1.42
N GLY A 155 0.49 -8.99 -2.42
CA GLY A 155 0.80 -10.40 -2.32
C GLY A 155 2.29 -10.66 -2.11
N ASP A 156 2.62 -11.92 -1.83
CA ASP A 156 4.01 -12.37 -1.78
C ASP A 156 4.46 -12.76 -3.19
N TRP A 157 5.28 -11.90 -3.80
CA TRP A 157 5.83 -12.13 -5.13
C TRP A 157 7.34 -11.79 -5.16
N PRO A 158 8.13 -12.43 -6.05
CA PRO A 158 9.59 -12.47 -6.01
C PRO A 158 10.29 -11.14 -6.29
#